data_AF-A0A1V0TYD1-F1
#
_entry.id   AF-A0A1V0TYD1-F1
#
_cell.length_a   1.000
_cell.length_b   1.000
_cell.length_c   1.000
_cell.angle_alpha   90.00
_cell.angle_beta   90.00
_cell.angle_gamma   90.00
#
_symmetry.space_group_name_H-M   'P 1'
#
loop_
_entity.id
_entity.type
_entity.pdbx_description
1 polymer ?
#
loop_
_entity_poly.entity_id
_entity_poly.type
_entity_poly.pdbx_seq_one_letter_code
_entity_poly.pdbx_strand_id
1 'polypeptide(L)'
;MTNAPNTPTTPTKPTTPKTANTPDKSNPSTPTPLDFNQWVIEQFRANEGRVGGPFEGGDLLLLTTTGAKSGEEHTTPLAYFREGDLLLIVGSAGGAPQHPAWYHNLLAHPMVRVEVGTEVFAAIAVPAEGDRRDRLFEQVVRAAPGYADYQRRTTRSLPVVTLRRSEPEEGEGPREVTNLAEKLLEVHSWLRVQLHQVREEADAHFAARAAHQGPGAPPAPGLSMQLRQHCLAFCESLEFHHTGEDAHIFPALERRHPHLRDALRRLRAEHRTVARIKGELHALLSDIATADPARFRAELDRMTEELRAHLDFEEEALIPVLADIPFPPTAPVREAADGATA
;
A
#
# COMPACT_ATOMS: atom_id res chain seq x y z
N MET A 1 91.82 5.04 -19.53
CA MET A 1 92.33 4.15 -18.46
C MET A 1 92.33 4.98 -17.19
N THR A 2 91.28 4.91 -16.36
CA THR A 2 91.07 4.02 -15.19
C THR A 2 91.25 4.81 -13.87
N ASN A 3 90.25 4.62 -12.99
CA ASN A 3 90.18 4.91 -11.54
C ASN A 3 89.58 6.24 -11.01
N ALA A 4 88.35 6.09 -10.48
CA ALA A 4 87.86 6.46 -9.12
C ALA A 4 87.61 7.96 -8.79
N PRO A 5 86.84 8.33 -7.72
CA PRO A 5 86.20 7.50 -6.68
C PRO A 5 84.70 7.81 -6.35
N ASN A 6 84.13 6.92 -5.54
CA ASN A 6 82.79 6.92 -4.89
C ASN A 6 82.51 8.10 -3.95
N THR A 7 81.23 8.53 -3.87
CA THR A 7 80.35 8.66 -2.66
C THR A 7 79.01 9.35 -3.02
N PRO A 8 77.94 9.34 -2.18
CA PRO A 8 77.23 8.23 -1.54
C PRO A 8 75.73 8.17 -1.91
N THR A 9 75.15 6.98 -1.86
CA THR A 9 73.73 6.68 -2.13
C THR A 9 72.83 7.08 -0.96
N THR A 10 71.76 7.84 -1.22
CA THR A 10 70.68 8.10 -0.24
C THR A 10 69.51 7.15 -0.54
N PRO A 11 68.96 6.39 0.44
CA PRO A 11 67.89 5.45 0.19
C PRO A 11 66.52 6.13 0.03
N THR A 12 65.83 5.75 -1.04
CA THR A 12 64.43 6.07 -1.35
C THR A 12 63.48 5.43 -0.33
N LYS A 13 62.58 6.24 0.24
CA LYS A 13 61.55 5.80 1.19
C LYS A 13 60.37 5.15 0.44
N PRO A 14 59.78 4.04 0.93
CA PRO A 14 58.70 3.34 0.26
C PRO A 14 57.36 4.07 0.35
N THR A 15 56.60 4.01 -0.74
CA THR A 15 55.24 4.52 -0.93
C THR A 15 54.24 3.67 -0.13
N THR A 16 53.59 4.26 0.87
CA THR A 16 52.43 3.67 1.56
C THR A 16 51.11 4.01 0.84
N PRO A 17 50.11 3.11 0.83
CA PRO A 17 48.81 3.35 0.20
C PRO A 17 47.98 4.37 0.98
N LYS A 18 47.31 5.28 0.26
CA LYS A 18 46.49 6.37 0.82
C LYS A 18 45.15 5.80 1.31
N THR A 19 44.96 5.81 2.63
CA THR A 19 43.71 5.49 3.32
C THR A 19 42.67 6.60 3.20
N ALA A 20 41.40 6.19 3.13
CA ALA A 20 40.16 6.88 3.53
C ALA A 20 39.88 8.31 3.02
N ASN A 21 38.90 8.41 2.12
CA ASN A 21 38.20 9.64 1.77
C ASN A 21 37.55 10.26 3.02
N THR A 22 38.07 11.40 3.45
CA THR A 22 37.38 12.32 4.37
C THR A 22 36.54 13.29 3.52
N PRO A 23 35.24 13.49 3.79
CA PRO A 23 34.45 14.45 3.03
C PRO A 23 34.91 15.88 3.30
N ASP A 24 35.16 16.61 2.22
CA ASP A 24 35.40 18.06 2.21
C ASP A 24 34.12 18.81 2.61
N LYS A 25 34.18 19.64 3.65
CA LYS A 25 33.05 20.39 4.24
C LYS A 25 32.76 21.74 3.55
N SER A 26 33.15 21.94 2.29
CA SER A 26 33.09 23.27 1.66
C SER A 26 32.19 23.40 0.42
N ASN A 27 31.11 22.62 0.32
CA ASN A 27 30.08 22.88 -0.71
C ASN A 27 28.66 22.59 -0.17
N PRO A 28 27.78 23.59 0.04
CA PRO A 28 26.41 23.33 0.44
C PRO A 28 25.62 22.89 -0.79
N SER A 29 25.65 21.60 -1.10
CA SER A 29 24.64 21.02 -1.97
C SER A 29 23.28 21.25 -1.33
N THR A 30 22.35 21.87 -2.05
CA THR A 30 20.96 21.99 -1.62
C THR A 30 20.47 20.60 -1.19
N PRO A 31 19.91 20.43 0.03
CA PRO A 31 19.47 19.12 0.49
C PRO A 31 18.51 18.53 -0.54
N THR A 32 18.72 17.25 -0.90
CA THR A 32 17.81 16.59 -1.83
C THR A 32 16.43 16.46 -1.16
N PRO A 33 15.34 16.30 -1.92
CA PRO A 33 14.02 16.04 -1.33
C PRO A 33 13.99 14.82 -0.39
N LEU A 34 14.85 13.82 -0.64
CA LEU A 34 15.06 12.66 0.24
C LEU A 34 15.71 13.07 1.57
N ASP A 35 16.77 13.88 1.54
CA ASP A 35 17.45 14.35 2.76
C ASP A 35 16.53 15.23 3.61
N PHE A 36 15.70 16.05 2.95
CA PHE A 36 14.72 16.89 3.63
C PHE A 36 13.63 16.06 4.30
N ASN A 37 13.04 15.09 3.59
CA ASN A 37 12.00 14.22 4.18
C ASN A 37 12.52 13.43 5.36
N GLN A 38 13.75 12.89 5.26
CA GLN A 38 14.38 12.16 6.35
C GLN A 38 14.54 13.03 7.60
N TRP A 39 15.01 14.27 7.44
CA TRP A 39 15.09 15.22 8.55
C TRP A 39 13.72 15.52 9.16
N VAL A 40 12.68 15.74 8.35
CA VAL A 40 11.31 15.98 8.84
C VAL A 40 10.80 14.78 9.65
N ILE A 41 11.02 13.55 9.17
CA ILE A 41 10.63 12.31 9.86
C ILE A 41 11.31 12.20 11.22
N GLU A 42 12.61 12.48 11.29
CA GLU A 42 13.37 12.46 12.53
C GLU A 42 12.87 13.52 13.52
N GLN A 43 12.64 14.75 13.07
CA GLN A 43 12.07 15.80 13.91
C GLN A 43 10.66 15.46 14.40
N PHE A 44 9.82 14.91 13.53
CA PHE A 44 8.45 14.50 13.87
C PHE A 44 8.48 13.49 15.01
N ARG A 45 9.27 12.42 14.88
CA ARG A 45 9.36 11.35 15.89
C ARG A 45 10.02 11.82 17.19
N ALA A 46 11.02 12.70 17.11
CA ALA A 46 11.71 13.24 18.28
C ALA A 46 10.85 14.22 19.10
N ASN A 47 9.87 14.87 18.47
CA ASN A 47 9.09 15.96 19.07
C ASN A 47 7.58 15.66 19.10
N GLU A 48 7.21 14.38 19.27
CA GLU A 48 5.81 13.94 19.46
C GLU A 48 4.86 14.43 18.37
N GLY A 49 5.32 14.38 17.13
CA GLY A 49 4.58 14.76 15.92
C GLY A 49 4.65 16.24 15.53
N ARG A 50 5.43 17.06 16.24
CA ARG A 50 5.61 18.48 15.93
C ARG A 50 6.91 18.73 15.17
N VAL A 51 6.86 19.56 14.13
CA VAL A 51 8.04 19.96 13.36
C VAL A 51 8.04 21.47 13.18
N GLY A 52 9.17 22.13 13.45
CA GLY A 52 9.31 23.58 13.29
C GLY A 52 9.55 24.04 11.85
N GLY A 53 9.78 25.34 11.65
CA GLY A 53 10.09 25.90 10.34
C GLY A 53 8.88 25.89 9.40
N PRO A 54 8.99 25.39 8.16
CA PRO A 54 7.86 25.39 7.20
C PRO A 54 6.62 24.61 7.65
N PHE A 55 6.74 23.75 8.67
CA PHE A 55 5.65 22.95 9.23
C PHE A 55 5.16 23.44 10.59
N GLU A 56 5.69 24.57 11.07
CA GLU A 56 5.35 25.09 12.40
C GLU A 56 3.86 25.45 12.51
N GLY A 57 3.21 24.90 13.54
CA GLY A 57 1.77 25.06 13.76
C GLY A 57 0.87 24.26 12.80
N GLY A 58 1.44 23.45 11.90
CA GLY A 58 0.70 22.60 10.98
C GLY A 58 0.46 21.20 11.53
N ASP A 59 -0.67 20.61 11.15
CA ASP A 59 -0.99 19.21 11.40
C ASP A 59 -0.27 18.30 10.39
N LEU A 60 0.73 17.55 10.88
CA LEU A 60 1.54 16.63 10.09
C LEU A 60 1.25 15.17 10.50
N LEU A 61 1.32 14.26 9.54
CA LEU A 61 1.40 12.82 9.77
C LEU A 61 2.55 12.21 8.97
N LEU A 62 3.02 11.05 9.40
CA LEU A 62 3.89 10.21 8.57
C LEU A 62 3.05 9.10 7.94
N LEU A 63 3.11 8.99 6.62
CA LEU A 63 2.48 7.93 5.86
C LEU A 63 3.53 6.95 5.36
N THR A 64 3.49 5.71 5.84
CA THR A 64 4.30 4.61 5.30
C THR A 64 3.46 3.79 4.32
N THR A 65 3.99 3.66 3.09
CA THR A 65 3.36 2.93 1.98
C THR A 65 4.30 1.87 1.43
N THR A 66 3.76 0.80 0.85
CA THR A 66 4.54 -0.21 0.12
C THR A 66 4.73 0.21 -1.33
N GLY A 67 5.98 0.23 -1.80
CA GLY A 67 6.34 0.63 -3.16
C GLY A 67 5.68 -0.26 -4.22
N ALA A 68 4.87 0.32 -5.11
CA ALA A 68 4.09 -0.44 -6.10
C ALA A 68 4.93 -1.31 -7.06
N LYS A 69 6.22 -0.98 -7.23
CA LYS A 69 7.16 -1.74 -8.07
C LYS A 69 8.23 -2.47 -7.28
N SER A 70 8.65 -1.89 -6.15
CA SER A 70 9.79 -2.39 -5.35
C SER A 70 9.37 -3.33 -4.23
N GLY A 71 8.13 -3.21 -3.73
CA GLY A 71 7.69 -3.87 -2.49
C GLY A 71 8.30 -3.29 -1.21
N GLU A 72 9.16 -2.27 -1.31
CA GLU A 72 9.83 -1.66 -0.16
C GLU A 72 8.94 -0.64 0.55
N GLU A 73 9.13 -0.47 1.87
CA GLU A 73 8.43 0.56 2.61
C GLU A 73 9.01 1.96 2.33
N HIS A 74 8.12 2.92 2.08
CA HIS A 74 8.47 4.33 1.89
C HIS A 74 7.64 5.20 2.82
N THR A 75 8.30 5.98 3.67
CA THR A 75 7.66 6.92 4.60
C THR A 75 7.72 8.34 4.06
N THR A 76 6.57 9.01 3.98
CA THR A 76 6.44 10.39 3.51
C THR A 76 5.73 11.25 4.56
N PRO A 77 6.32 12.39 4.98
CA PRO A 77 5.63 13.37 5.81
C PRO A 77 4.58 14.13 4.99
N LEU A 78 3.35 14.23 5.49
CA LEU A 78 2.23 14.87 4.80
C LEU A 78 1.43 15.73 5.76
N ALA A 79 0.96 16.89 5.28
CA ALA A 79 -0.09 17.62 5.96
C ALA A 79 -1.39 16.79 5.91
N TYR A 80 -2.15 16.81 7.00
CA TYR A 80 -3.43 16.12 7.08
C TYR A 80 -4.55 17.03 7.58
N PHE A 81 -5.78 16.62 7.32
CA PHE A 81 -7.00 17.32 7.73
C PHE A 81 -7.98 16.32 8.34
N ARG A 82 -8.98 16.81 9.08
CA ARG A 82 -10.00 15.97 9.72
C ARG A 82 -11.40 16.27 9.18
N GLU A 83 -12.17 15.22 8.94
CA GLU A 83 -13.62 15.26 8.76
C GLU A 83 -14.26 14.27 9.73
N GLY A 84 -14.77 14.77 10.86
CA GLY A 84 -15.12 13.89 11.98
C GLY A 84 -13.90 13.08 12.43
N ASP A 85 -14.04 11.75 12.44
CA ASP A 85 -12.97 10.82 12.79
C ASP A 85 -12.09 10.40 11.61
N LEU A 86 -12.42 10.84 10.38
CA LEU A 86 -11.64 10.52 9.18
C LEU A 86 -10.45 11.46 9.04
N LEU A 87 -9.27 10.89 8.77
CA LEU A 87 -8.10 11.66 8.36
C LEU A 87 -8.07 11.81 6.84
N LEU A 88 -7.75 13.01 6.36
CA LEU A 88 -7.66 13.34 4.94
C LEU A 88 -6.23 13.76 4.62
N ILE A 89 -5.66 13.19 3.54
CA ILE A 89 -4.39 13.64 2.94
C ILE A 89 -4.61 14.01 1.48
N VAL A 90 -3.78 14.88 0.93
CA VAL A 90 -3.94 15.37 -0.45
C VAL A 90 -2.67 15.16 -1.26
N GLY A 91 -2.80 14.51 -2.42
CA GLY A 91 -1.73 14.31 -3.39
C GLY A 91 -1.41 15.56 -4.20
N SER A 92 -1.09 16.66 -3.51
CA SER A 92 -0.85 17.96 -4.16
C SER A 92 0.46 18.00 -4.93
N ALA A 93 1.55 17.46 -4.36
CA ALA A 93 2.91 17.61 -4.88
C ALA A 93 3.22 19.06 -5.28
N GLY A 94 2.72 20.04 -4.52
CA GLY A 94 2.87 21.48 -4.81
C GLY A 94 2.22 21.95 -6.12
N GLY A 95 1.32 21.17 -6.72
CA GLY A 95 0.74 21.43 -8.03
C GLY A 95 1.57 20.88 -9.20
N ALA A 96 2.50 19.94 -8.95
CA ALA A 96 3.24 19.28 -10.02
C ALA A 96 2.32 18.52 -11.00
N PRO A 97 2.71 18.38 -12.29
CA PRO A 97 1.88 17.71 -13.29
C PRO A 97 1.71 16.20 -13.03
N GLN A 98 2.62 15.56 -12.30
CA GLN A 98 2.52 14.14 -11.92
C GLN A 98 1.98 13.97 -10.50
N HIS A 99 1.35 12.82 -10.24
CA HIS A 99 1.00 12.40 -8.89
C HIS A 99 2.25 12.00 -8.09
N PRO A 100 2.25 12.17 -6.76
CA PRO A 100 3.38 11.75 -5.93
C PRO A 100 3.48 10.22 -5.87
N ALA A 101 4.69 9.70 -5.65
CA ALA A 101 4.96 8.25 -5.63
C ALA A 101 4.10 7.50 -4.59
N TRP A 102 3.91 8.06 -3.39
CA TRP A 102 3.06 7.47 -2.36
C TRP A 102 1.60 7.29 -2.80
N TYR A 103 1.11 8.14 -3.71
CA TYR A 103 -0.24 8.00 -4.27
C TYR A 103 -0.31 6.79 -5.21
N HIS A 104 0.71 6.56 -6.02
CA HIS A 104 0.79 5.34 -6.83
C HIS A 104 0.95 4.09 -5.96
N ASN A 105 1.71 4.19 -4.87
CA ASN A 105 1.88 3.10 -3.91
C ASN A 105 0.55 2.70 -3.27
N LEU A 106 -0.24 3.64 -2.74
CA LEU A 106 -1.52 3.31 -2.11
C LEU A 106 -2.57 2.79 -3.09
N LEU A 107 -2.47 3.14 -4.38
CA LEU A 107 -3.36 2.59 -5.40
C LEU A 107 -3.07 1.10 -5.65
N ALA A 108 -1.81 0.68 -5.47
CA ALA A 108 -1.42 -0.74 -5.55
C ALA A 108 -1.61 -1.47 -4.21
N HIS A 109 -1.30 -0.81 -3.09
CA HIS A 109 -1.29 -1.35 -1.73
C HIS A 109 -1.96 -0.37 -0.77
N PRO A 110 -3.30 -0.45 -0.59
CA PRO A 110 -4.05 0.54 0.17
C PRO A 110 -3.87 0.41 1.70
N MET A 111 -3.29 -0.69 2.18
CA MET A 111 -2.91 -0.80 3.59
C MET A 111 -1.66 0.02 3.85
N VAL A 112 -1.78 0.99 4.77
CA VAL A 112 -0.72 1.93 5.10
C VAL A 112 -0.53 1.98 6.61
N ARG A 113 0.68 2.32 7.04
CA ARG A 113 0.94 2.66 8.44
C ARG A 113 0.99 4.17 8.58
N VAL A 114 0.30 4.67 9.60
CA VAL A 114 0.12 6.10 9.85
C VAL A 114 0.68 6.43 11.22
N GLU A 115 1.48 7.50 11.31
CA GLU A 115 1.94 8.08 12.57
C GLU A 115 1.34 9.48 12.72
N VAL A 116 0.61 9.73 13.81
CA VAL A 116 0.00 11.03 14.16
C VAL A 116 0.34 11.33 15.62
N GLY A 117 1.10 12.39 15.88
CA GLY A 117 1.58 12.66 17.23
C GLY A 117 2.46 11.52 17.75
N THR A 118 2.00 10.87 18.82
CA THR A 118 2.62 9.66 19.39
C THR A 118 1.90 8.37 18.99
N GLU A 119 0.77 8.47 18.28
CA GLU A 119 -0.01 7.31 17.86
C GLU A 119 0.55 6.72 16.56
N VAL A 120 0.63 5.40 16.51
CA VAL A 120 0.93 4.63 15.30
C VAL A 120 -0.21 3.65 15.09
N PHE A 121 -0.73 3.55 13.88
CA PHE A 121 -1.81 2.60 13.55
C PHE A 121 -1.79 2.21 12.08
N ALA A 122 -2.36 1.03 11.79
CA ALA A 122 -2.68 0.62 10.43
C ALA A 122 -3.96 1.32 9.97
N ALA A 123 -3.99 1.71 8.70
CA ALA A 123 -5.13 2.35 8.08
C ALA A 123 -5.30 1.87 6.64
N ILE A 124 -6.54 1.92 6.16
CA ILE A 124 -6.86 1.72 4.76
C ILE A 124 -6.97 3.11 4.12
N ALA A 125 -6.11 3.36 3.13
CA ALA A 125 -6.10 4.59 2.34
C ALA A 125 -7.03 4.44 1.12
N VAL A 126 -8.03 5.33 1.01
CA VAL A 126 -9.03 5.31 -0.06
C VAL A 126 -9.14 6.70 -0.69
N PRO A 127 -8.77 6.86 -1.98
CA PRO A 127 -9.04 8.09 -2.73
C PRO A 127 -10.55 8.37 -2.79
N ALA A 128 -10.95 9.55 -2.35
CA ALA A 128 -12.29 10.07 -2.53
C ALA A 128 -12.47 10.64 -3.93
N GLU A 129 -13.72 10.72 -4.40
CA GLU A 129 -14.01 11.11 -5.79
C GLU A 129 -15.32 11.83 -6.05
N GLY A 130 -15.44 12.38 -7.27
CA GLY A 130 -16.60 13.12 -7.75
C GLY A 130 -17.01 14.19 -6.73
N ASP A 131 -18.31 14.30 -6.49
CA ASP A 131 -18.86 15.21 -5.49
C ASP A 131 -18.27 14.98 -4.09
N ARG A 132 -17.95 13.74 -3.71
CA ARG A 132 -17.35 13.47 -2.40
C ARG A 132 -15.95 14.06 -2.34
N ARG A 133 -15.12 13.87 -3.36
CA ARG A 133 -13.80 14.51 -3.43
C ARG A 133 -13.91 16.01 -3.43
N ASP A 134 -14.84 16.57 -4.20
CA ASP A 134 -14.95 18.03 -4.33
C ASP A 134 -15.38 18.66 -3.01
N ARG A 135 -16.32 18.05 -2.28
CA ARG A 135 -16.70 18.47 -0.91
C ARG A 135 -15.52 18.39 0.06
N LEU A 136 -14.80 17.27 0.06
CA LEU A 136 -13.63 17.10 0.94
C LEU A 136 -12.51 18.08 0.57
N PHE A 137 -12.29 18.31 -0.73
CA PHE A 137 -11.28 19.25 -1.20
C PHE A 137 -11.65 20.69 -0.85
N GLU A 138 -12.92 21.08 -0.95
CA GLU A 138 -13.41 22.38 -0.47
C GLU A 138 -13.17 22.57 1.03
N GLN A 139 -13.36 21.52 1.83
CA GLN A 139 -13.03 21.54 3.26
C GLN A 139 -11.52 21.74 3.48
N VAL A 140 -10.68 21.01 2.73
CA VAL A 140 -9.22 21.20 2.78
C VAL A 140 -8.85 22.63 2.40
N VAL A 141 -9.44 23.20 1.34
CA VAL A 141 -9.19 24.58 0.90
C VAL A 141 -9.63 25.60 1.96
N ARG A 142 -10.74 25.34 2.66
CA ARG A 142 -11.21 26.20 3.75
C ARG A 142 -10.21 26.22 4.92
N ALA A 143 -9.60 25.08 5.23
CA ALA A 143 -8.59 24.98 6.28
C ALA A 143 -7.21 25.50 5.83
N ALA A 144 -6.84 25.25 4.57
CA ALA A 144 -5.55 25.61 3.99
C ALA A 144 -5.74 26.14 2.55
N PRO A 145 -5.98 27.45 2.38
CA PRO A 145 -6.28 28.06 1.08
C PRO A 145 -5.23 27.82 -0.02
N GLY A 146 -3.97 27.56 0.35
CA GLY A 146 -2.88 27.25 -0.57
C GLY A 146 -3.14 26.01 -1.46
N TYR A 147 -4.00 25.07 -1.04
CA TYR A 147 -4.39 23.94 -1.90
C TYR A 147 -5.17 24.37 -3.14
N ALA A 148 -5.91 25.49 -3.08
CA ALA A 148 -6.57 26.04 -4.26
C ALA A 148 -5.54 26.56 -5.28
N ASP A 149 -4.43 27.14 -4.82
CA ASP A 149 -3.32 27.54 -5.71
C ASP A 149 -2.67 26.33 -6.36
N TYR A 150 -2.44 25.25 -5.62
CA TYR A 150 -1.88 24.02 -6.18
C TYR A 150 -2.79 23.42 -7.26
N GLN A 151 -4.10 23.39 -7.04
CA GLN A 151 -5.06 22.89 -8.03
C GLN A 151 -5.08 23.76 -9.29
N ARG A 152 -4.95 25.09 -9.17
CA ARG A 152 -4.89 26.00 -10.32
C ARG A 152 -3.64 25.83 -11.18
N ARG A 153 -2.54 25.32 -10.60
CA ARG A 153 -1.25 25.15 -11.30
C ARG A 153 -1.15 23.88 -12.12
N THR A 154 -2.16 23.01 -12.08
CA THR A 154 -2.14 21.72 -12.78
C THR A 154 -3.49 21.39 -13.40
N THR A 155 -3.48 20.58 -14.44
CA THR A 155 -4.70 20.12 -15.13
C THR A 155 -5.29 18.85 -14.50
N ARG A 156 -4.50 18.10 -13.74
CA ARG A 156 -5.00 16.92 -13.00
C ARG A 156 -5.83 17.37 -11.80
N SER A 157 -6.84 16.60 -11.45
CA SER A 157 -7.48 16.74 -10.15
C SER A 157 -6.49 16.33 -9.05
N LEU A 158 -6.34 17.15 -8.00
CA LEU A 158 -5.56 16.76 -6.82
C LEU A 158 -6.33 15.67 -6.07
N PRO A 159 -5.78 14.46 -5.89
CA PRO A 159 -6.51 13.41 -5.19
C PRO A 159 -6.61 13.76 -3.71
N VAL A 160 -7.80 13.58 -3.15
CA VAL A 160 -8.06 13.63 -1.71
C VAL A 160 -8.21 12.19 -1.26
N VAL A 161 -7.43 11.76 -0.28
CA VAL A 161 -7.42 10.37 0.20
C VAL A 161 -7.88 10.38 1.65
N THR A 162 -8.90 9.57 1.92
CA THR A 162 -9.36 9.28 3.28
C THR A 162 -8.52 8.14 3.86
N LEU A 163 -8.04 8.30 5.09
CA LEU A 163 -7.39 7.24 5.86
C LEU A 163 -8.39 6.79 6.93
N ARG A 164 -8.87 5.56 6.79
CA ARG A 164 -9.72 4.94 7.80
C ARG A 164 -8.86 3.99 8.62
N ARG A 165 -8.80 4.23 9.93
CA ARG A 165 -8.14 3.31 10.87
C ARG A 165 -8.72 1.91 10.66
N SER A 166 -7.86 0.92 10.47
CA SER A 166 -8.28 -0.47 10.60
C SER A 166 -8.37 -0.72 12.09
N GLU A 167 -9.58 -0.72 12.67
CA GLU A 167 -9.72 -1.03 14.09
C GLU A 167 -9.28 -2.48 14.35
N PRO A 168 -8.33 -2.73 15.25
CA PRO A 168 -8.42 -3.90 16.10
C PRO A 168 -9.52 -3.65 17.15
N GLU A 169 -10.22 -4.68 17.59
CA GLU A 169 -11.07 -4.57 18.78
C GLU A 169 -10.27 -3.96 19.96
N GLU A 170 -10.95 -3.19 20.81
CA GLU A 170 -10.38 -2.36 21.88
C GLU A 170 -9.20 -3.02 22.63
N GLY A 171 -8.03 -2.36 22.63
CA GLY A 171 -6.95 -2.63 23.58
C GLY A 171 -5.56 -2.91 23.01
N GLU A 172 -5.40 -3.03 21.69
CA GLU A 172 -4.09 -3.25 21.07
C GLU A 172 -3.77 -2.17 20.05
N GLY A 173 -2.52 -1.69 20.07
CA GLY A 173 -1.96 -0.91 18.97
C GLY A 173 -1.95 -1.73 17.67
N PRO A 174 -1.39 -1.21 16.57
CA PRO A 174 -1.22 -2.00 15.35
C PRO A 174 -0.43 -3.27 15.71
N ARG A 175 -1.12 -4.43 15.71
CA ARG A 175 -0.45 -5.72 15.87
C ARG A 175 0.48 -5.89 14.67
N GLU A 176 1.76 -6.01 14.95
CA GLU A 176 2.70 -6.49 13.96
C GLU A 176 2.21 -7.87 13.48
N VAL A 177 2.15 -8.09 12.16
CA VAL A 177 1.78 -9.39 11.60
C VAL A 177 2.98 -10.32 11.78
N THR A 178 2.88 -11.23 12.73
CA THR A 178 3.99 -12.09 13.18
C THR A 178 3.92 -13.51 12.63
N ASN A 179 2.76 -13.93 12.13
CA ASN A 179 2.53 -15.26 11.60
C ASN A 179 1.61 -15.25 10.37
N LEU A 180 1.59 -16.39 9.67
CA LEU A 180 0.87 -16.51 8.40
C LEU A 180 -0.65 -16.49 8.58
N ALA A 181 -1.19 -16.87 9.74
CA ALA A 181 -2.62 -16.74 10.04
C ALA A 181 -3.05 -15.27 10.19
N GLU A 182 -2.27 -14.46 10.93
CA GLU A 182 -2.49 -13.02 11.03
C GLU A 182 -2.42 -12.35 9.66
N LYS A 183 -1.49 -12.78 8.80
CA LYS A 183 -1.38 -12.27 7.44
C LYS A 183 -2.60 -12.62 6.58
N LEU A 184 -3.09 -13.86 6.67
CA LEU A 184 -4.27 -14.31 5.96
C LEU A 184 -5.51 -13.49 6.37
N LEU A 185 -5.73 -13.34 7.68
CA LEU A 185 -6.84 -12.57 8.24
C LEU A 185 -6.81 -11.09 7.82
N GLU A 186 -5.62 -10.47 7.76
CA GLU A 186 -5.44 -9.10 7.26
C GLU A 186 -5.94 -8.98 5.81
N VAL A 187 -5.50 -9.89 4.94
CA VAL A 187 -5.88 -9.90 3.52
C VAL A 187 -7.38 -10.13 3.36
N HIS A 188 -7.95 -11.09 4.08
CA HIS A 188 -9.37 -11.42 3.99
C HIS A 188 -10.26 -10.30 4.49
N SER A 189 -9.88 -9.66 5.60
CA SER A 189 -10.57 -8.49 6.14
C SER A 189 -10.58 -7.35 5.12
N TRP A 190 -9.44 -7.10 4.45
CA TRP A 190 -9.36 -6.13 3.37
C TRP A 190 -10.29 -6.48 2.19
N LEU A 191 -10.29 -7.74 1.73
CA LEU A 191 -11.18 -8.18 0.64
C LEU A 191 -12.66 -7.97 0.99
N ARG A 192 -13.08 -8.32 2.20
CA ARG A 192 -14.46 -8.11 2.68
C ARG A 192 -14.85 -6.63 2.68
N VAL A 193 -13.94 -5.75 3.07
CA VAL A 193 -14.14 -4.29 3.02
C VAL A 193 -14.25 -3.80 1.58
N GLN A 194 -13.41 -4.29 0.66
CA GLN A 194 -13.46 -3.87 -0.75
C GLN A 194 -14.80 -4.23 -1.40
N LEU A 195 -15.34 -5.42 -1.14
CA LEU A 195 -16.65 -5.83 -1.66
C LEU A 195 -17.77 -4.88 -1.21
N HIS A 196 -17.74 -4.46 0.06
CA HIS A 196 -18.69 -3.48 0.58
C HIS A 196 -18.53 -2.13 -0.10
N GLN A 197 -17.30 -1.67 -0.33
CA GLN A 197 -17.05 -0.38 -0.98
C GLN A 197 -17.56 -0.37 -2.42
N VAL A 198 -17.28 -1.43 -3.19
CA VAL A 198 -17.78 -1.59 -4.56
C VAL A 198 -19.30 -1.49 -4.62
N ARG A 199 -20.00 -2.07 -3.65
CA ARG A 199 -21.46 -1.97 -3.54
C ARG A 199 -21.92 -0.54 -3.31
N GLU A 200 -21.37 0.14 -2.32
CA GLU A 200 -21.71 1.54 -1.99
C GLU A 200 -21.53 2.47 -3.19
N GLU A 201 -20.46 2.30 -3.95
CA GLU A 201 -20.18 3.17 -5.09
C GLU A 201 -21.00 2.84 -6.32
N ALA A 202 -21.32 1.56 -6.53
CA ALA A 202 -22.30 1.18 -7.53
C ALA A 202 -23.67 1.80 -7.22
N ASP A 203 -24.09 1.77 -5.95
CA ASP A 203 -25.34 2.38 -5.51
C ASP A 203 -25.34 3.90 -5.67
N ALA A 204 -24.25 4.56 -5.29
CA ALA A 204 -24.07 5.99 -5.51
C ALA A 204 -24.10 6.34 -7.01
N HIS A 205 -23.44 5.54 -7.86
CA HIS A 205 -23.47 5.73 -9.31
C HIS A 205 -24.89 5.60 -9.87
N PHE A 206 -25.64 4.55 -9.49
CA PHE A 206 -27.01 4.38 -9.95
C PHE A 206 -27.95 5.48 -9.46
N ALA A 207 -27.76 5.97 -8.23
CA ALA A 207 -28.52 7.09 -7.70
C ALA A 207 -28.25 8.38 -8.51
N ALA A 208 -26.98 8.68 -8.80
CA ALA A 208 -26.60 9.82 -9.64
C ALA A 208 -27.17 9.70 -11.06
N ARG A 209 -27.13 8.49 -11.64
CA ARG A 209 -27.69 8.20 -12.97
C ARG A 209 -29.20 8.40 -13.01
N ALA A 210 -29.92 7.98 -11.97
CA ALA A 210 -31.37 8.15 -11.85
C ALA A 210 -31.79 9.61 -11.60
N ALA A 211 -30.95 10.38 -10.91
CA ALA A 211 -31.19 11.80 -10.64
C ALA A 211 -30.93 12.72 -11.86
N HIS A 212 -30.23 12.22 -12.88
CA HIS A 212 -29.93 12.98 -14.10
C HIS A 212 -31.19 13.18 -14.96
N GLN A 213 -31.71 14.41 -15.01
CA GLN A 213 -32.91 14.80 -15.77
C GLN A 213 -32.62 15.77 -16.94
N GLY A 214 -31.35 16.10 -17.18
CA GLY A 214 -30.94 17.10 -18.17
C GLY A 214 -30.62 16.53 -19.56
N PRO A 215 -30.57 17.37 -20.62
CA PRO A 215 -30.08 16.96 -21.93
C PRO A 215 -28.58 16.63 -21.85
N GLY A 216 -28.19 15.45 -22.37
CA GLY A 216 -26.80 14.97 -22.35
C GLY A 216 -26.69 13.52 -21.90
N ALA A 217 -25.50 12.94 -22.05
CA ALA A 217 -25.23 11.58 -21.55
C ALA A 217 -25.30 11.55 -20.01
N PRO A 218 -25.77 10.43 -19.42
CA PRO A 218 -25.76 10.26 -17.97
C PRO A 218 -24.33 10.36 -17.40
N PRO A 219 -24.17 10.69 -16.10
CA PRO A 219 -22.87 10.81 -15.47
C PRO A 219 -22.07 9.51 -15.62
N ALA A 220 -20.81 9.64 -16.04
CA ALA A 220 -19.89 8.52 -16.10
C ALA A 220 -19.66 7.93 -14.70
N PRO A 221 -19.25 6.65 -14.57
CA PRO A 221 -18.77 6.11 -13.31
C PRO A 221 -17.65 7.01 -12.75
N GLY A 222 -17.64 7.23 -11.44
CA GLY A 222 -16.55 7.95 -10.78
C GLY A 222 -15.22 7.27 -11.05
N LEU A 223 -14.13 8.05 -11.05
CA LEU A 223 -12.75 7.63 -11.29
C LEU A 223 -12.27 6.40 -10.45
N SER A 224 -12.99 5.97 -9.43
CA SER A 224 -12.64 5.02 -8.35
C SER A 224 -13.46 3.79 -8.55
N MET A 225 -14.66 3.94 -9.12
CA MET A 225 -15.30 2.86 -9.83
C MET A 225 -14.49 2.49 -11.07
N GLN A 226 -13.95 3.47 -11.79
CA GLN A 226 -13.02 3.23 -12.91
C GLN A 226 -11.67 2.66 -12.42
N LEU A 227 -11.13 3.15 -11.30
CA LEU A 227 -9.90 2.62 -10.71
C LEU A 227 -10.15 1.27 -10.05
N ARG A 228 -11.35 0.92 -9.55
CA ARG A 228 -11.68 -0.43 -9.04
C ARG A 228 -12.04 -1.40 -10.13
N GLN A 229 -12.67 -0.96 -11.23
CA GLN A 229 -12.67 -1.70 -12.49
C GLN A 229 -11.22 -2.05 -12.88
N HIS A 230 -10.32 -1.06 -12.80
CA HIS A 230 -8.90 -1.27 -13.05
C HIS A 230 -8.17 -2.05 -11.95
N CYS A 231 -8.48 -1.93 -10.65
CA CYS A 231 -7.81 -2.64 -9.56
C CYS A 231 -8.29 -4.10 -9.50
N LEU A 232 -9.54 -4.39 -9.89
CA LEU A 232 -10.03 -5.76 -10.11
C LEU A 232 -9.44 -6.37 -11.38
N ALA A 233 -9.18 -5.57 -12.42
CA ALA A 233 -8.35 -5.96 -13.57
C ALA A 233 -6.88 -6.17 -13.18
N PHE A 234 -6.37 -5.39 -12.23
CA PHE A 234 -5.00 -5.39 -11.69
C PHE A 234 -4.87 -6.26 -10.42
N CYS A 235 -5.88 -7.07 -10.08
CA CYS A 235 -5.80 -8.11 -9.05
C CYS A 235 -4.87 -9.27 -9.50
N GLU A 236 -3.67 -8.94 -9.97
CA GLU A 236 -2.53 -9.85 -10.07
C GLU A 236 -2.14 -10.38 -8.66
N SER A 237 -2.42 -9.64 -7.59
CA SER A 237 -2.12 -10.07 -6.21
C SER A 237 -3.02 -11.20 -5.69
N LEU A 238 -4.25 -11.39 -6.19
CA LEU A 238 -5.06 -12.59 -5.90
C LEU A 238 -4.59 -13.78 -6.74
N GLU A 239 -4.17 -13.53 -7.97
CA GLU A 239 -3.70 -14.57 -8.90
C GLU A 239 -2.34 -15.15 -8.45
N PHE A 240 -1.43 -14.30 -7.95
CA PHE A 240 -0.13 -14.68 -7.42
C PHE A 240 -0.22 -15.49 -6.11
N HIS A 241 -1.24 -15.24 -5.27
CA HIS A 241 -1.48 -16.05 -4.07
C HIS A 241 -2.18 -17.38 -4.39
N HIS A 242 -3.21 -17.43 -5.24
CA HIS A 242 -3.90 -18.71 -5.51
C HIS A 242 -3.13 -19.69 -6.42
N THR A 243 -2.28 -19.22 -7.34
CA THR A 243 -1.46 -20.13 -8.17
C THR A 243 -0.13 -20.50 -7.52
N GLY A 244 0.44 -19.63 -6.69
CA GLY A 244 1.66 -19.89 -5.94
C GLY A 244 1.47 -20.93 -4.83
N GLU A 245 0.35 -20.83 -4.10
CA GLU A 245 0.03 -21.72 -2.99
C GLU A 245 -0.32 -23.14 -3.44
N ASP A 246 -1.17 -23.26 -4.48
CA ASP A 246 -1.53 -24.55 -5.09
C ASP A 246 -0.29 -25.35 -5.55
N ALA A 247 0.72 -24.65 -6.06
CA ALA A 247 1.92 -25.26 -6.61
C ALA A 247 3.00 -25.54 -5.55
N HIS A 248 3.11 -24.74 -4.49
CA HIS A 248 4.24 -24.80 -3.56
C HIS A 248 3.87 -24.95 -2.07
N ILE A 249 2.87 -24.19 -1.59
CA ILE A 249 2.51 -24.15 -0.16
C ILE A 249 1.60 -25.33 0.21
N PHE A 250 0.54 -25.59 -0.55
CA PHE A 250 -0.42 -26.65 -0.26
C PHE A 250 0.23 -28.05 -0.31
N PRO A 251 1.11 -28.38 -1.27
CA PRO A 251 1.85 -29.64 -1.21
C PRO A 251 2.74 -29.76 0.03
N ALA A 252 3.32 -28.67 0.52
CA ALA A 252 4.15 -28.67 1.73
C ALA A 252 3.31 -28.83 3.00
N LEU A 253 2.17 -28.13 3.08
CA LEU A 253 1.18 -28.27 4.16
C LEU A 253 0.60 -29.68 4.19
N GLU A 254 0.23 -30.25 3.05
CA GLU A 254 -0.34 -31.60 2.98
C GLU A 254 0.66 -32.67 3.46
N ARG A 255 1.96 -32.49 3.19
CA ARG A 255 3.01 -33.38 3.71
C ARG A 255 3.18 -33.30 5.23
N ARG A 256 3.12 -32.10 5.81
CA ARG A 256 3.28 -31.87 7.26
C ARG A 256 1.98 -32.10 8.05
N HIS A 257 0.83 -31.87 7.45
CA HIS A 257 -0.50 -31.93 8.06
C HIS A 257 -1.47 -32.78 7.20
N PRO A 258 -1.32 -34.13 7.17
CA PRO A 258 -2.12 -35.00 6.31
C PRO A 258 -3.64 -34.93 6.55
N HIS A 259 -4.06 -34.50 7.75
CA HIS A 259 -5.47 -34.32 8.10
C HIS A 259 -6.14 -33.18 7.33
N LEU A 260 -5.37 -32.24 6.76
CA LEU A 260 -5.89 -31.15 5.92
C LEU A 260 -6.15 -31.56 4.47
N ARG A 261 -5.86 -32.81 4.06
CA ARG A 261 -5.93 -33.23 2.65
C ARG A 261 -7.27 -32.92 1.97
N ASP A 262 -8.39 -33.23 2.64
CA ASP A 262 -9.71 -32.98 2.09
C ASP A 262 -10.04 -31.48 2.02
N ALA A 263 -9.61 -30.71 3.03
CA ALA A 263 -9.77 -29.26 3.05
C ALA A 263 -8.96 -28.58 1.94
N LEU A 264 -7.68 -28.92 1.79
CA LEU A 264 -6.81 -28.39 0.72
C LEU A 264 -7.28 -28.77 -0.68
N ARG A 265 -7.91 -29.95 -0.85
CA ARG A 265 -8.55 -30.33 -2.13
C ARG A 265 -9.78 -29.48 -2.40
N ARG A 266 -10.59 -29.18 -1.39
CA ARG A 266 -11.75 -28.29 -1.51
C ARG A 266 -11.30 -26.86 -1.83
N LEU A 267 -10.31 -26.32 -1.13
CA LEU A 267 -9.75 -24.98 -1.39
C LEU A 267 -9.26 -24.85 -2.83
N ARG A 268 -8.53 -25.84 -3.36
CA ARG A 268 -8.13 -25.89 -4.79
C ARG A 268 -9.32 -25.81 -5.76
N ALA A 269 -10.45 -26.42 -5.41
CA ALA A 269 -11.65 -26.33 -6.23
C ALA A 269 -12.31 -24.95 -6.11
N GLU A 270 -12.39 -24.40 -4.90
CA GLU A 270 -12.94 -23.07 -4.64
C GLU A 270 -12.09 -21.94 -5.23
N HIS A 271 -10.76 -22.06 -5.32
CA HIS A 271 -9.89 -21.10 -6.01
C HIS A 271 -10.26 -20.93 -7.49
N ARG A 272 -10.70 -21.99 -8.16
CA ARG A 272 -11.22 -21.89 -9.54
C ARG A 272 -12.54 -21.11 -9.58
N THR A 273 -13.37 -21.28 -8.56
CA THR A 273 -14.60 -20.49 -8.37
C THR A 273 -14.27 -19.03 -8.14
N VAL A 274 -13.29 -18.71 -7.29
CA VAL A 274 -12.81 -17.33 -7.05
C VAL A 274 -12.29 -16.70 -8.34
N ALA A 275 -11.49 -17.43 -9.12
CA ALA A 275 -11.00 -16.94 -10.43
C ALA A 275 -12.15 -16.60 -11.39
N ARG A 276 -13.20 -17.44 -11.42
CA ARG A 276 -14.43 -17.15 -12.18
C ARG A 276 -15.14 -15.91 -11.64
N ILE A 277 -15.35 -15.81 -10.33
CA ILE A 277 -16.00 -14.65 -9.68
C ILE A 277 -15.24 -13.35 -10.00
N LYS A 278 -13.91 -13.36 -9.94
CA LYS A 278 -13.07 -12.21 -10.34
C LYS A 278 -13.37 -11.79 -11.78
N GLY A 279 -13.42 -12.74 -12.70
CA GLY A 279 -13.75 -12.47 -14.11
C GLY A 279 -15.16 -11.92 -14.30
N GLU A 280 -16.16 -12.50 -13.63
CA GLU A 280 -17.55 -12.03 -13.66
C GLU A 280 -17.70 -10.64 -13.05
N LEU A 281 -17.05 -10.37 -11.92
CA LEU A 281 -17.08 -9.07 -11.26
C LEU A 281 -16.43 -7.99 -12.12
N HIS A 282 -15.29 -8.29 -12.76
CA HIS A 282 -14.65 -7.37 -13.69
C HIS A 282 -15.56 -7.05 -14.88
N ALA A 283 -16.21 -8.05 -15.48
CA ALA A 283 -17.15 -7.86 -16.57
C ALA A 283 -18.38 -7.03 -16.12
N LEU A 284 -18.97 -7.39 -14.98
CA LEU A 284 -20.12 -6.70 -14.40
C LEU A 284 -19.82 -5.21 -14.16
N LEU A 285 -18.64 -4.92 -13.62
CA LEU A 285 -18.22 -3.55 -13.37
C LEU A 285 -17.94 -2.79 -14.66
N SER A 286 -17.31 -3.42 -15.65
CA SER A 286 -17.02 -2.79 -16.95
C SER A 286 -18.29 -2.26 -17.63
N ASP A 287 -19.41 -2.96 -17.46
CA ASP A 287 -20.70 -2.63 -18.06
C ASP A 287 -21.58 -1.72 -17.17
N ILE A 288 -21.09 -1.25 -16.02
CA ILE A 288 -21.93 -0.55 -15.03
C ILE A 288 -22.64 0.68 -15.59
N ALA A 289 -22.01 1.39 -16.54
CA ALA A 289 -22.57 2.61 -17.13
C ALA A 289 -23.94 2.39 -17.79
N THR A 290 -24.19 1.20 -18.34
CA THR A 290 -25.44 0.82 -19.01
C THR A 290 -26.21 -0.27 -18.27
N ALA A 291 -25.65 -0.82 -17.19
CA ALA A 291 -26.25 -1.91 -16.44
C ALA A 291 -27.62 -1.56 -15.85
N ASP A 292 -28.50 -2.56 -15.82
CA ASP A 292 -29.72 -2.53 -15.01
C ASP A 292 -29.36 -2.57 -13.51
N PRO A 293 -29.78 -1.58 -12.70
CA PRO A 293 -29.37 -1.52 -11.29
C PRO A 293 -29.83 -2.70 -10.43
N ALA A 294 -31.02 -3.25 -10.70
CA ALA A 294 -31.56 -4.36 -9.90
C ALA A 294 -30.78 -5.66 -10.19
N ARG A 295 -30.54 -5.95 -11.46
CA ARG A 295 -29.72 -7.09 -11.90
C ARG A 295 -28.28 -6.96 -11.43
N PHE A 296 -27.67 -5.77 -11.54
CA PHE A 296 -26.31 -5.55 -11.08
C PHE A 296 -26.15 -5.87 -9.60
N ARG A 297 -27.06 -5.38 -8.74
CA ARG A 297 -27.04 -5.65 -7.30
C ARG A 297 -27.15 -7.13 -7.00
N ALA A 298 -28.10 -7.82 -7.64
CA ALA A 298 -28.31 -9.25 -7.42
C ALA A 298 -27.06 -10.08 -7.78
N GLU A 299 -26.39 -9.76 -8.90
CA GLU A 299 -25.15 -10.44 -9.28
C GLU A 299 -24.00 -10.11 -8.34
N LEU A 300 -23.85 -8.85 -7.92
CA LEU A 300 -22.82 -8.45 -6.96
C LEU A 300 -23.04 -9.10 -5.59
N ASP A 301 -24.29 -9.21 -5.12
CA ASP A 301 -24.65 -9.90 -3.88
C ASP A 301 -24.28 -11.38 -3.95
N ARG A 302 -24.69 -12.06 -5.03
CA ARG A 302 -24.34 -13.48 -5.26
C ARG A 302 -22.82 -13.70 -5.23
N MET A 303 -22.06 -12.90 -5.98
CA MET A 303 -20.59 -13.00 -6.01
C MET A 303 -19.95 -12.71 -4.65
N THR A 304 -20.51 -11.75 -3.90
CA THR A 304 -20.04 -11.40 -2.56
C THR A 304 -20.29 -12.54 -1.57
N GLU A 305 -21.46 -13.17 -1.61
CA GLU A 305 -21.79 -14.33 -0.79
C GLU A 305 -20.87 -15.52 -1.08
N GLU A 306 -20.67 -15.85 -2.37
CA GLU A 306 -19.79 -16.94 -2.79
C GLU A 306 -18.33 -16.71 -2.35
N LEU A 307 -17.81 -15.48 -2.51
CA LEU A 307 -16.45 -15.14 -2.10
C LEU A 307 -16.30 -15.17 -0.57
N ARG A 308 -17.26 -14.61 0.18
CA ARG A 308 -17.22 -14.65 1.66
C ARG A 308 -17.25 -16.08 2.19
N ALA A 309 -18.11 -16.94 1.64
CA ALA A 309 -18.18 -18.34 2.04
C ALA A 309 -16.86 -19.09 1.81
N HIS A 310 -16.14 -18.76 0.74
CA HIS A 310 -14.79 -19.29 0.51
C HIS A 310 -13.78 -18.79 1.55
N LEU A 311 -13.71 -17.47 1.79
CA LEU A 311 -12.81 -16.88 2.79
C LEU A 311 -13.06 -17.44 4.20
N ASP A 312 -14.32 -17.60 4.58
CA ASP A 312 -14.72 -18.15 5.88
C ASP A 312 -14.26 -19.61 6.03
N PHE A 313 -14.41 -20.42 4.97
CA PHE A 313 -13.96 -21.81 4.97
C PHE A 313 -12.43 -21.93 5.04
N GLU A 314 -11.71 -21.07 4.32
CA GLU A 314 -10.25 -21.04 4.35
C GLU A 314 -9.73 -20.67 5.73
N GLU A 315 -10.32 -19.64 6.36
CA GLU A 315 -10.01 -19.25 7.74
C GLU A 315 -10.24 -20.40 8.72
N GLU A 316 -11.41 -21.05 8.67
CA GLU A 316 -11.74 -22.19 9.53
C GLU A 316 -10.75 -23.35 9.36
N ALA A 317 -10.36 -23.65 8.12
CA ALA A 317 -9.52 -24.80 7.81
C ALA A 317 -8.03 -24.56 8.07
N LEU A 318 -7.53 -23.36 7.81
CA LEU A 318 -6.09 -23.09 7.76
C LEU A 318 -5.54 -22.33 8.97
N ILE A 319 -6.31 -21.44 9.61
CA ILE A 319 -5.82 -20.64 10.76
C ILE A 319 -5.15 -21.49 11.84
N PRO A 320 -5.74 -22.64 12.27
CA PRO A 320 -5.13 -23.45 13.33
C PRO A 320 -3.72 -23.96 13.00
N VAL A 321 -3.38 -24.10 11.71
CA VAL A 321 -2.07 -24.56 11.25
C VAL A 321 -1.15 -23.39 10.90
N LEU A 322 -1.70 -22.32 10.32
CA LEU A 322 -0.92 -21.16 9.90
C LEU A 322 -0.45 -20.28 11.07
N ALA A 323 -1.11 -20.34 12.23
CA ALA A 323 -0.74 -19.59 13.43
C ALA A 323 0.65 -19.96 13.95
N ASP A 324 1.10 -21.20 13.70
CA ASP A 324 2.43 -21.68 14.12
C ASP A 324 3.54 -21.36 13.10
N ILE A 325 3.21 -20.74 11.96
CA ILE A 325 4.16 -20.43 10.89
C ILE A 325 4.55 -18.95 10.97
N PRO A 326 5.81 -18.61 11.29
CA PRO A 326 6.24 -17.23 11.43
C PRO A 326 6.19 -16.47 10.09
N PHE A 327 5.84 -15.19 10.18
CA PHE A 327 5.83 -14.24 9.07
C PHE A 327 6.64 -12.99 9.46
N PRO A 328 7.53 -12.48 8.58
CA PRO A 328 7.89 -13.00 7.26
C PRO A 328 8.57 -14.39 7.37
N PRO A 329 8.54 -15.22 6.31
CA PRO A 329 9.12 -16.56 6.37
C PRO A 329 10.60 -16.47 6.76
N THR A 330 10.99 -17.22 7.80
CA THR A 330 12.40 -17.33 8.18
C THR A 330 13.18 -17.94 7.01
N ALA A 331 14.26 -17.28 6.59
CA ALA A 331 15.12 -17.81 5.54
C ALA A 331 15.55 -19.24 5.88
N PRO A 332 15.56 -20.17 4.90
CA PRO A 332 16.02 -21.53 5.16
C PRO A 332 17.45 -21.46 5.69
N VAL A 333 17.67 -22.02 6.88
CA VAL A 333 19.02 -22.26 7.40
C VAL A 333 19.74 -23.08 6.34
N ARG A 334 20.76 -22.52 5.68
CA ARG A 334 21.68 -23.31 4.87
C ARG A 334 22.30 -24.31 5.83
N GLU A 335 21.87 -25.57 5.76
CA GLU A 335 22.63 -26.66 6.37
C GLU A 335 24.07 -26.51 5.86
N ALA A 336 24.98 -26.24 6.79
CA ALA A 336 26.40 -26.30 6.51
C ALA A 336 26.65 -27.71 5.98
N ALA A 337 27.17 -27.80 4.76
CA ALA A 337 27.68 -29.04 4.23
C ALA A 337 28.91 -29.43 5.05
N ASP A 338 28.68 -30.00 6.22
CA ASP A 338 29.67 -30.72 6.99
C ASP A 338 29.82 -32.11 6.37
N GLY A 339 30.95 -32.30 5.71
CA GLY A 339 31.30 -33.56 5.08
C GLY A 339 32.63 -33.48 4.33
N ALA A 340 33.66 -32.94 4.98
CA ALA A 340 35.04 -33.08 4.52
C ALA A 340 35.53 -34.52 4.72
N THR A 341 36.24 -35.01 3.71
CA THR A 341 37.34 -36.00 3.73
C THR A 341 37.07 -37.42 4.24
N ALA A 342 37.15 -38.38 3.31
CA ALA A 342 38.16 -39.44 3.34
C ALA A 342 38.59 -39.78 1.90
#